data_AF-A0A7S1JF03-F1
#
_entry.id   AF-A0A7S1JF03-F1
#
_cell.length_a   1.000
_cell.length_b   1.000
_cell.length_c   1.000
_cell.angle_alpha   90.00
_cell.angle_beta   90.00
_cell.angle_gamma   90.00
#
_symmetry.space_group_name_H-M   'P 1'
#
loop_
_entity.id
_entity.type
_entity.pdbx_description
1 polymer ?
#
loop_
_entity_poly.entity_id
_entity_poly.type
_entity_poly.pdbx_seq_one_letter_code
_entity_poly.pdbx_strand_id
1 'polypeptide(L)'
;AWAVAADIRQALQECDEAGRPIVLLGHSMGAKVAICYAAMYPEDIAGLIIEDMDLRTKNRKTKPLGTVELQRLRAFDRSFESWEAALAALQSFGYGAERIAQWREDGRVFQKEDGTWWSGINPLAQYLARKHVLGAIGAREWVA
;
A
#
# COMPACT_ATOMS: atom_id res chain seq x y z
N ALA A 1 2.14 9.78 -2.00
CA ALA A 1 3.31 9.15 -1.38
C ALA A 1 4.25 10.14 -0.70
N TRP A 2 4.06 11.45 -0.85
CA TRP A 2 4.96 12.43 -0.21
C TRP A 2 5.00 12.28 1.32
N ALA A 3 3.83 12.06 1.95
CA ALA A 3 3.77 11.72 3.38
C ALA A 3 4.57 10.45 3.71
N VAL A 4 4.36 9.36 2.96
CA VAL A 4 5.10 8.10 3.15
C VAL A 4 6.60 8.27 2.92
N ALA A 5 7.01 9.14 1.99
CA ALA A 5 8.42 9.45 1.77
C ALA A 5 9.01 10.25 2.96
N ALA A 6 8.27 11.19 3.53
CA ALA A 6 8.68 11.87 4.75
C ALA A 6 8.83 10.88 5.92
N ASP A 7 7.92 9.91 6.04
CA ASP A 7 7.98 8.86 7.07
C ASP A 7 9.25 8.00 6.93
N ILE A 8 9.74 7.74 5.71
CA ILE A 8 11.03 7.05 5.50
C ILE A 8 12.17 7.88 6.08
N ARG A 9 12.18 9.21 5.86
CA ARG A 9 13.29 10.06 6.34
C ARG A 9 13.28 10.13 7.86
N GLN A 10 12.09 10.21 8.46
CA GLN A 10 11.90 10.12 9.90
C GLN A 10 12.42 8.78 10.45
N ALA A 11 12.10 7.66 9.81
CA ALA A 11 12.57 6.35 10.23
C ALA A 11 14.11 6.23 10.17
N LEU A 12 14.76 6.82 9.15
CA LEU A 12 16.23 6.84 9.07
C LEU A 12 16.86 7.65 10.21
N GLN A 13 16.22 8.76 10.61
CA GLN A 13 16.67 9.56 11.77
C GLN A 13 16.55 8.77 13.07
N GLU A 14 15.45 8.06 13.27
CA GLU A 14 15.24 7.22 14.46
C GLU A 14 16.22 6.04 14.54
N CYS A 15 16.69 5.55 13.40
CA CYS A 15 17.71 4.51 13.31
C CYS A 15 19.16 5.03 13.35
N ASP A 16 19.38 6.35 13.51
CA ASP A 16 20.71 6.99 13.43
C ASP A 16 21.45 6.73 12.11
N GLU A 17 20.70 6.55 11.03
CA GLU A 17 21.21 6.39 9.67
C GLU A 17 21.04 7.68 8.84
N ALA A 18 20.55 8.75 9.48
CA ALA A 18 20.40 10.05 8.82
C ALA A 18 21.75 10.64 8.40
N GLY A 19 21.83 11.11 7.15
CA GLY A 19 23.04 11.71 6.58
C GLY A 19 24.02 10.70 5.96
N ARG A 20 23.75 9.40 6.04
CA ARG A 20 24.48 8.37 5.29
C ARG A 20 23.76 8.09 3.97
N PRO A 21 24.44 8.18 2.80
CA PRO A 21 23.82 7.83 1.54
C PRO A 21 23.34 6.36 1.52
N ILE A 22 22.07 6.13 1.20
CA ILE A 22 21.45 4.81 1.16
C ILE A 22 21.18 4.33 -0.27
N VAL A 23 21.15 3.01 -0.46
CA VAL A 23 20.55 2.41 -1.66
C VAL A 23 19.08 2.13 -1.36
N LEU A 24 18.17 2.82 -2.06
CA LEU A 24 16.73 2.68 -1.86
C LEU A 24 16.13 1.78 -2.94
N LEU A 25 15.53 0.65 -2.52
CA LEU A 25 14.77 -0.24 -3.38
C LEU A 25 13.28 0.05 -3.22
N GLY A 26 12.60 0.31 -4.33
CA GLY A 26 11.14 0.37 -4.39
C GLY A 26 10.58 -0.70 -5.31
N HIS A 27 9.82 -1.64 -4.74
CA HIS A 27 9.08 -2.67 -5.48
C HIS A 27 7.59 -2.31 -5.57
N SER A 28 6.99 -2.51 -6.74
CA SER A 28 5.55 -2.33 -6.97
C SER A 28 5.11 -0.93 -6.52
N MET A 29 4.11 -0.79 -5.63
CA MET A 29 3.71 0.51 -5.10
C MET A 29 4.87 1.26 -4.42
N GLY A 30 5.78 0.53 -3.78
CA GLY A 30 6.98 1.06 -3.13
C GLY A 30 7.90 1.80 -4.09
N ALA A 31 7.92 1.46 -5.38
CA ALA A 31 8.66 2.22 -6.38
C ALA A 31 8.23 3.69 -6.46
N LYS A 32 6.92 3.97 -6.42
CA LYS A 32 6.40 5.35 -6.44
C LYS A 32 6.80 6.10 -5.18
N VAL A 33 6.85 5.42 -4.04
CA VAL A 33 7.32 6.00 -2.78
C VAL A 33 8.82 6.30 -2.86
N ALA A 34 9.62 5.34 -3.33
CA ALA A 34 11.06 5.48 -3.48
C ALA A 34 11.45 6.60 -4.46
N ILE A 35 10.72 6.73 -5.57
CA ILE A 35 10.89 7.84 -6.51
C ILE A 35 10.59 9.18 -5.84
N CYS A 36 9.46 9.30 -5.12
CA CYS A 36 9.15 10.52 -4.38
C CYS A 36 10.22 10.85 -3.35
N TYR A 37 10.71 9.86 -2.61
CA TYR A 37 11.77 10.03 -1.63
C TYR A 37 13.04 10.58 -2.29
N ALA A 38 13.52 9.92 -3.34
CA ALA A 38 14.73 10.31 -4.04
C ALA A 38 14.63 11.71 -4.67
N ALA A 39 13.43 12.11 -5.12
CA ALA A 39 13.19 13.46 -5.63
C ALA A 39 13.17 14.53 -4.52
N MET A 40 12.66 14.19 -3.34
CA MET A 40 12.56 15.12 -2.20
C MET A 40 13.90 15.27 -1.46
N TYR A 41 14.70 14.21 -1.39
CA TYR A 41 15.92 14.10 -0.59
C TYR A 41 17.06 13.46 -1.39
N PRO A 42 17.47 14.05 -2.53
CA PRO A 42 18.47 13.46 -3.40
C PRO A 42 19.83 13.26 -2.72
N GLU A 43 20.16 14.07 -1.72
CA GLU A 43 21.38 13.97 -0.93
C GLU A 43 21.48 12.70 -0.08
N ASP A 44 20.33 12.09 0.23
CA ASP A 44 20.25 10.85 1.02
C ASP A 44 20.49 9.60 0.15
N ILE A 45 20.56 9.71 -1.18
CA ILE A 45 20.53 8.56 -2.10
C ILE A 45 21.90 8.28 -2.74
N ALA A 46 22.47 7.11 -2.42
CA ALA A 46 23.60 6.52 -3.15
C ALA A 46 23.15 5.79 -4.43
N GLY A 47 21.93 5.25 -4.44
CA GLY A 47 21.36 4.56 -5.59
C GLY A 47 19.88 4.27 -5.43
N LEU A 48 19.15 4.24 -6.54
CA LEU A 48 17.71 3.96 -6.57
C LEU A 48 17.45 2.74 -7.47
N ILE A 49 16.79 1.72 -6.91
CA ILE A 49 16.38 0.52 -7.64
C ILE A 49 14.86 0.51 -7.72
N ILE A 50 14.33 0.41 -8.94
CA ILE A 50 12.89 0.32 -9.21
C ILE A 50 12.58 -1.05 -9.77
N GLU A 51 11.69 -1.78 -9.09
CA GLU A 51 11.34 -3.15 -9.44
C GLU A 51 9.82 -3.28 -9.63
N ASP A 52 9.43 -3.89 -10.75
CA ASP A 52 8.05 -4.10 -11.21
C ASP A 52 7.08 -2.92 -11.03
N MET A 53 7.48 -1.73 -11.49
CA MET A 53 6.60 -0.56 -11.54
C MET A 53 6.92 0.39 -12.70
N ASP A 54 5.87 0.98 -13.29
CA ASP A 54 6.00 1.98 -14.35
C ASP A 54 6.24 3.38 -13.75
N LEU A 55 7.12 4.16 -14.39
CA LEU A 55 7.34 5.56 -14.05
C LEU A 55 6.12 6.43 -14.37
N ARG A 56 5.34 6.09 -15.39
CA ARG A 56 4.16 6.87 -15.79
C ARG A 56 2.99 6.67 -14.84
N THR A 57 2.20 7.72 -14.65
CA THR A 57 0.89 7.61 -14.02
C THR A 57 -0.05 6.89 -15.00
N LYS A 58 -0.52 5.69 -14.64
CA LYS A 58 -1.68 5.13 -15.34
C LYS A 58 -2.87 6.00 -14.95
N ASN A 59 -3.60 6.55 -15.92
CA ASN A 59 -4.81 7.37 -15.74
C ASN A 59 -6.00 6.58 -15.12
N ARG A 60 -5.76 5.80 -14.07
CA ARG A 60 -6.80 5.18 -13.25
C ARG A 60 -7.30 6.21 -12.25
N LYS A 61 -8.21 7.08 -12.70
CA LYS A 61 -8.98 7.94 -11.80
C LYS A 61 -9.73 7.04 -10.81
N THR A 62 -9.26 6.96 -9.57
CA THR A 62 -10.00 6.27 -8.52
C THR A 62 -11.20 7.16 -8.20
N LYS A 63 -12.43 6.68 -8.41
CA LYS A 63 -13.62 7.50 -8.13
C LYS A 63 -13.61 7.92 -6.65
N PRO A 64 -13.88 9.20 -6.34
CA PRO A 64 -14.10 9.62 -4.97
C PRO A 64 -15.23 8.79 -4.36
N LEU A 65 -15.03 8.29 -3.14
CA LEU A 65 -16.06 7.58 -2.40
C LEU A 65 -16.87 8.60 -1.58
N GLY A 66 -18.18 8.36 -1.47
CA GLY A 66 -19.05 9.12 -0.57
C GLY A 66 -18.73 8.84 0.91
N THR A 67 -19.22 9.69 1.80
CA THR A 67 -18.95 9.62 3.26
C THR A 67 -19.32 8.27 3.86
N VAL A 68 -20.47 7.72 3.48
CA VAL A 68 -20.95 6.42 3.99
C VAL A 68 -20.00 5.28 3.61
N GLU A 69 -19.54 5.23 2.37
CA GLU A 69 -18.62 4.18 1.91
C GLU A 69 -17.24 4.32 2.58
N LEU A 70 -16.76 5.54 2.81
CA LEU A 70 -15.53 5.78 3.57
C LEU A 70 -15.66 5.34 5.03
N GLN A 71 -16.79 5.59 5.67
CA GLN A 71 -17.06 5.11 7.03
C GLN A 71 -17.07 3.59 7.07
N ARG A 72 -17.71 2.95 6.09
CA ARG A 72 -17.72 1.49 5.94
C ARG A 72 -16.32 0.90 5.78
N LEU A 73 -15.47 1.52 4.94
CA LEU A 73 -14.07 1.11 4.79
C LEU A 73 -13.27 1.25 6.09
N ARG A 74 -13.51 2.32 6.85
CA ARG A 74 -12.85 2.56 8.16
C ARG A 74 -13.30 1.59 9.24
N ALA A 75 -14.56 1.17 9.21
CA ALA A 75 -15.14 0.23 10.17
C ALA A 75 -14.81 -1.23 9.85
N PHE A 76 -14.06 -1.52 8.78
CA PHE A 76 -13.70 -2.89 8.43
C PHE A 76 -12.75 -3.50 9.47
N ASP A 77 -13.24 -4.49 10.20
CA ASP A 77 -12.40 -5.36 11.03
C ASP A 77 -11.68 -6.39 10.15
N ARG A 78 -10.49 -6.77 10.58
CA ARG A 78 -9.63 -7.76 9.95
C ARG A 78 -9.65 -9.10 10.70
N SER A 79 -10.29 -9.17 11.86
CA SER A 79 -10.49 -10.39 12.64
C SER A 79 -11.88 -10.97 12.37
N PHE A 80 -11.96 -12.29 12.22
CA PHE A 80 -13.20 -13.00 11.96
C PHE A 80 -13.25 -14.30 12.76
N GLU A 81 -14.45 -14.72 13.17
CA GLU A 81 -14.63 -15.96 13.92
C GLU A 81 -14.45 -17.22 13.04
N SER A 82 -14.70 -17.09 11.73
CA SER A 82 -14.60 -18.19 10.78
C SER A 82 -14.15 -17.74 9.39
N TRP A 83 -13.79 -18.71 8.56
CA TRP A 83 -13.50 -18.49 7.15
C TRP A 83 -14.69 -17.90 6.40
N GLU A 84 -15.89 -18.41 6.67
CA GLU A 84 -17.14 -17.98 6.04
C GLU A 84 -17.43 -16.51 6.36
N ALA A 85 -17.17 -16.08 7.60
CA ALA A 85 -17.29 -14.68 8.01
C ALA A 85 -16.27 -13.78 7.29
N ALA A 86 -15.01 -14.22 7.19
CA ALA A 86 -13.97 -13.49 6.46
C ALA A 86 -14.32 -13.36 4.95
N LEU A 87 -14.76 -14.46 4.34
CA LEU A 87 -15.20 -14.51 2.94
C LEU A 87 -16.36 -13.55 2.69
N ALA A 88 -17.43 -13.65 3.49
CA ALA A 88 -18.60 -12.78 3.37
C ALA A 88 -18.26 -11.30 3.54
N ALA A 89 -17.43 -10.98 4.54
CA ALA A 89 -16.98 -9.62 4.78
C ALA A 89 -16.21 -9.05 3.58
N LEU A 90 -15.24 -9.79 3.03
CA LEU A 90 -14.45 -9.38 1.87
C LEU A 90 -15.30 -9.28 0.59
N GLN A 91 -16.20 -10.24 0.35
CA GLN A 91 -17.14 -10.17 -0.78
C GLN A 91 -18.02 -8.93 -0.72
N SER A 92 -18.39 -8.48 0.49
CA SER A 92 -19.19 -7.27 0.66
C SER A 92 -18.49 -6.00 0.11
N PHE A 93 -17.16 -6.01 -0.02
CA PHE A 93 -16.36 -4.94 -0.66
C PHE A 93 -16.10 -5.17 -2.16
N GLY A 94 -16.78 -6.15 -2.77
CA GLY A 94 -16.71 -6.43 -4.21
C GLY A 94 -15.56 -7.32 -4.65
N TYR A 95 -14.89 -8.01 -3.72
CA TYR A 95 -13.89 -9.02 -4.07
C TYR A 95 -14.56 -10.33 -4.51
N GLY A 96 -14.05 -10.93 -5.59
CA GLY A 96 -14.55 -12.21 -6.10
C GLY A 96 -14.15 -13.38 -5.20
N ALA A 97 -15.02 -14.39 -5.07
CA ALA A 97 -14.80 -15.55 -4.20
C ALA A 97 -13.50 -16.30 -4.53
N GLU A 98 -13.23 -16.54 -5.82
CA GLU A 98 -12.00 -17.19 -6.27
C GLU A 98 -10.75 -16.43 -5.86
N ARG A 99 -10.79 -15.09 -5.95
CA ARG A 99 -9.65 -14.24 -5.56
C ARG A 99 -9.42 -14.29 -4.05
N ILE A 100 -10.49 -14.33 -3.26
CA ILE A 100 -10.40 -14.45 -1.81
C ILE A 100 -9.87 -15.83 -1.42
N ALA A 101 -10.30 -16.89 -2.11
CA ALA A 101 -9.76 -18.24 -1.91
C ALA A 101 -8.26 -18.31 -2.22
N GLN A 102 -7.79 -17.69 -3.30
CA GLN A 102 -6.34 -17.56 -3.57
C GLN A 102 -5.62 -16.82 -2.45
N TRP A 103 -6.21 -15.77 -1.87
CA TRP A 103 -5.59 -15.09 -0.73
C TRP A 103 -5.46 -15.98 0.50
N ARG A 104 -6.36 -16.95 0.67
CA ARG A 104 -6.21 -17.97 1.70
C ARG A 104 -5.04 -18.90 1.43
N GLU A 105 -4.92 -19.39 0.19
CA GLU A 105 -3.81 -20.26 -0.23
C GLU A 105 -2.45 -19.56 -0.10
N ASP A 106 -2.37 -18.28 -0.47
CA ASP A 106 -1.14 -17.48 -0.40
C ASP A 106 -0.81 -16.97 1.02
N GLY A 107 -1.55 -17.40 2.04
CA GLY A 107 -1.33 -16.97 3.44
C GLY A 107 -1.68 -15.51 3.73
N ARG A 108 -2.38 -14.83 2.83
CA ARG A 108 -2.86 -13.45 3.02
C ARG A 108 -4.17 -13.37 3.79
N VAL A 109 -4.94 -14.44 3.84
CA VAL A 109 -6.07 -14.60 4.76
C VAL A 109 -5.88 -15.93 5.46
N PHE A 110 -5.69 -15.95 6.76
CA PHE A 110 -5.20 -17.15 7.45
C PHE A 110 -5.88 -17.34 8.81
N GLN A 111 -5.87 -18.59 9.28
CA GLN A 111 -6.31 -18.93 10.61
C GLN A 111 -5.16 -18.69 11.61
N LYS A 112 -5.45 -18.04 12.72
CA LYS A 112 -4.56 -17.87 13.87
C LYS A 112 -4.56 -19.12 14.75
N GLU A 113 -3.61 -19.19 15.67
CA GLU A 113 -3.47 -20.30 16.63
C GLU A 113 -4.71 -20.47 17.53
N ASP A 114 -5.42 -19.39 17.83
CA ASP A 114 -6.66 -19.39 18.62
C ASP A 114 -7.90 -19.86 17.85
N GLY A 115 -7.73 -20.25 16.58
CA GLY A 115 -8.80 -20.69 15.70
C GLY A 115 -9.55 -19.57 14.98
N THR A 116 -9.32 -18.30 15.34
CA THR A 116 -9.89 -17.14 14.63
C THR A 116 -9.20 -16.91 13.29
N TRP A 117 -9.81 -16.11 12.43
CA TRP A 117 -9.31 -15.79 11.10
C TRP A 117 -8.85 -14.34 11.01
N TRP A 118 -7.77 -14.10 10.27
CA TRP A 118 -7.26 -12.77 10.00
C TRP A 118 -7.14 -12.50 8.51
N SER A 119 -7.58 -11.31 8.09
CA SER A 119 -7.35 -10.82 6.73
C SER A 119 -6.14 -9.90 6.67
N GLY A 120 -5.08 -10.34 6.00
CA GLY A 120 -3.99 -9.51 5.45
C GLY A 120 -4.49 -8.40 4.51
N ILE A 121 -5.68 -8.57 3.94
CA ILE A 121 -6.31 -7.61 3.03
C ILE A 121 -7.11 -6.58 3.81
N ASN A 122 -6.84 -5.30 3.54
CA ASN A 122 -7.57 -4.17 4.10
C ASN A 122 -8.14 -3.29 2.95
N PRO A 123 -9.48 -3.24 2.78
CA PRO A 123 -10.14 -2.44 1.76
C PRO A 123 -9.78 -0.95 1.82
N LEU A 124 -9.70 -0.37 3.03
CA LEU A 124 -9.30 1.04 3.21
C LEU A 124 -7.86 1.26 2.75
N ALA A 125 -6.93 0.39 3.15
CA ALA A 125 -5.54 0.49 2.73
C ALA A 125 -5.41 0.42 1.20
N GLN A 126 -6.14 -0.48 0.55
CA GLN A 126 -6.16 -0.59 -0.91
C GLN A 126 -6.74 0.66 -1.58
N TYR A 127 -7.82 1.24 -1.03
CA TYR A 127 -8.40 2.48 -1.53
C TYR A 127 -7.40 3.65 -1.42
N LEU A 128 -6.79 3.82 -0.24
CA LEU A 128 -5.83 4.90 0.02
C LEU A 128 -4.58 4.75 -0.85
N ALA A 129 -4.06 3.53 -1.03
CA ALA A 129 -2.96 3.22 -1.94
C ALA A 129 -3.27 3.67 -3.37
N ARG A 130 -4.44 3.32 -3.91
CA ARG A 130 -4.86 3.73 -5.25
C ARG A 130 -4.99 5.26 -5.37
N LYS A 131 -5.61 5.89 -4.38
CA LYS A 131 -5.87 7.34 -4.37
C LYS A 131 -4.61 8.19 -4.22
N HIS A 132 -3.71 7.81 -3.30
CA HIS A 132 -2.61 8.67 -2.85
C HIS A 132 -1.23 8.23 -3.32
N VAL A 133 -1.07 7.01 -3.80
CA VAL A 133 0.22 6.49 -4.27
C VAL A 133 0.15 6.17 -5.76
N LEU A 134 -0.68 5.22 -6.16
CA LEU A 134 -0.70 4.72 -7.54
C LEU A 134 -1.30 5.72 -8.53
N GLY A 135 -2.22 6.58 -8.10
CA GLY A 135 -2.93 7.54 -8.96
C GLY A 135 -2.27 8.90 -9.13
N ALA A 136 -1.19 9.21 -8.40
CA ALA A 136 -0.72 10.59 -8.23
C ALA A 136 0.74 10.86 -8.61
N ILE A 137 1.59 9.83 -8.81
CA ILE A 137 3.05 10.00 -8.84
C ILE A 137 3.65 9.52 -10.15
N GLY A 138 4.59 10.30 -10.69
CA GLY A 138 5.57 9.84 -11.67
C GLY A 138 5.70 10.70 -12.92
N ALA A 139 4.72 11.56 -13.21
CA ALA A 139 4.79 12.46 -14.37
C ALA A 139 5.37 13.84 -14.04
N ARG A 140 5.31 14.30 -12.79
CA ARG A 140 5.79 15.64 -12.39
C ARG A 140 7.18 15.60 -11.75
N GLU A 141 7.48 14.51 -11.05
CA GLU A 141 8.72 14.33 -10.29
C GLU A 141 9.95 14.00 -11.16
N TRP A 142 9.76 13.79 -12.47
CA TRP A 142 10.81 13.49 -13.46
C TRP A 142 10.91 14.52 -14.59
N VAL A 143 10.17 15.63 -14.51
CA VAL A 143 10.36 16.74 -15.43
C VAL A 143 11.55 17.55 -14.92
N ALA A 144 12.70 17.35 -15.56
CA ALA A 144 13.85 18.24 -15.45
C ALA A 144 13.53 19.61 -16.07
#